data_AF-A0A5C7VUQ9-F1
#
_entry.id   AF-A0A5C7VUQ9-F1
#
_cell.length_a   1.000
_cell.length_b   1.000
_cell.length_c   1.000
_cell.angle_alpha   90.00
_cell.angle_beta   90.00
_cell.angle_gamma   90.00
#
_symmetry.space_group_name_H-M   'P 1'
#
loop_
_entity.id
_entity.type
_entity.pdbx_description
1 polymer ?
#
loop_
_entity_poly.entity_id
_entity_poly.type
_entity_poly.pdbx_seq_one_letter_code
_entity_poly.pdbx_strand_id
1 'polypeptide(L)'
;MILVTGGAGFIGSNFVLDWLSGVGEPVVNVDKLTYAGNRANLAALEGDVRHRFVQGDIGDRALMDSLLAEHRPRAIVNFAAESHVDRSIHGPGDFIRSNVNGTFTLLEAARGYWSALEADAQAAFRFLHVSTDEVYGTLSPDAPAFTEEHVYEPNSPYSASKAASDHLVRAWHHTYGLPVLTTNCSNNYG
;
A
#
# COMPACT_ATOMS: atom_id res chain seq x y z
N MET A 1 -15.27 0.07 -7.99
CA MET A 1 -13.97 -0.59 -8.22
C MET A 1 -12.94 -0.03 -7.23
N ILE A 2 -11.94 -0.83 -6.86
CA ILE A 2 -10.78 -0.38 -6.07
C ILE A 2 -9.48 -0.54 -6.86
N LEU A 3 -8.45 0.22 -6.48
CA LEU A 3 -7.08 0.04 -6.95
C LEU A 3 -6.24 -0.54 -5.81
N VAL A 4 -5.53 -1.62 -6.09
CA VAL A 4 -4.63 -2.29 -5.16
C VAL A 4 -3.22 -2.21 -5.72
N THR A 5 -2.26 -1.78 -4.91
CA THR A 5 -0.83 -1.83 -5.27
C THR A 5 -0.14 -2.97 -4.54
N GLY A 6 0.86 -3.62 -5.15
CA GLY A 6 1.58 -4.74 -4.54
C GLY A 6 0.76 -6.03 -4.48
N GLY A 7 -0.29 -6.15 -5.29
CA GLY A 7 -1.24 -7.24 -5.24
C GLY A 7 -0.74 -8.55 -5.85
N ALA A 8 0.50 -8.64 -6.33
CA ALA A 8 1.15 -9.91 -6.69
C ALA A 8 2.13 -10.40 -5.61
N GLY A 9 2.34 -9.63 -4.54
CA GLY A 9 3.09 -10.05 -3.35
C GLY A 9 2.25 -10.96 -2.42
N PHE A 10 2.87 -11.43 -1.33
CA PHE A 10 2.27 -12.42 -0.42
C PHE A 10 0.93 -11.99 0.19
N ILE A 11 0.89 -10.87 0.91
CA ILE A 11 -0.35 -10.38 1.55
C ILE A 11 -1.30 -9.80 0.50
N GLY A 12 -0.76 -9.01 -0.44
CA GLY A 12 -1.56 -8.34 -1.47
C GLY A 12 -2.34 -9.31 -2.35
N SER A 13 -1.77 -10.45 -2.75
CA SER A 13 -2.50 -11.43 -3.56
C SER A 13 -3.64 -12.08 -2.80
N ASN A 14 -3.45 -12.41 -1.52
CA ASN A 14 -4.51 -12.96 -0.68
C ASN A 14 -5.65 -11.95 -0.51
N PHE A 15 -5.34 -10.66 -0.30
CA PHE A 15 -6.35 -9.61 -0.28
C PHE A 15 -7.15 -9.53 -1.58
N VAL A 16 -6.48 -9.54 -2.75
CA VAL A 16 -7.16 -9.47 -4.05
C VAL A 16 -8.07 -10.68 -4.28
N LEU A 17 -7.58 -11.89 -3.98
CA LEU A 17 -8.36 -13.13 -4.10
C LEU A 17 -9.59 -13.12 -3.18
N ASP A 18 -9.39 -12.77 -1.91
CA ASP A 18 -10.47 -12.70 -0.92
C ASP A 18 -11.51 -11.65 -1.31
N TRP A 19 -11.06 -10.45 -1.69
CA TRP A 19 -11.93 -9.35 -2.11
C TRP A 19 -12.84 -9.72 -3.29
N LEU A 20 -12.29 -10.37 -4.33
CA LEU A 20 -13.05 -10.79 -5.49
C LEU A 20 -13.98 -11.98 -5.22
N SER A 21 -13.63 -12.83 -4.25
CA SER A 21 -14.47 -13.95 -3.83
C SER A 21 -15.65 -13.52 -2.95
N GLY A 22 -15.43 -12.57 -2.03
CA GLY A 22 -16.40 -12.13 -1.05
C GLY A 22 -17.21 -10.91 -1.46
N VAL A 23 -16.53 -9.81 -1.83
CA VAL A 23 -17.17 -8.54 -2.21
C VAL A 23 -17.56 -8.55 -3.69
N GLY A 24 -16.71 -9.13 -4.53
CA GLY A 24 -16.94 -9.24 -5.99
C GLY A 24 -16.83 -7.92 -6.76
N GLU A 25 -16.43 -6.83 -6.10
CA GLU A 25 -16.18 -5.53 -6.73
C GLU A 25 -14.87 -5.57 -7.55
N PRO A 26 -14.83 -5.03 -8.78
CA PRO A 26 -13.64 -5.07 -9.61
C PRO A 26 -12.39 -4.42 -8.99
N VAL A 27 -11.23 -4.99 -9.32
CA VAL A 27 -9.90 -4.60 -8.82
C VAL A 27 -8.98 -4.27 -9.98
N VAL A 28 -8.35 -3.10 -9.93
CA VAL A 28 -7.13 -2.80 -10.70
C VAL A 28 -5.93 -3.09 -9.81
N ASN A 29 -5.16 -4.11 -10.16
CA ASN A 29 -4.01 -4.56 -9.40
C ASN A 29 -2.71 -4.07 -10.08
N VAL A 30 -2.02 -3.14 -9.43
CA VAL A 30 -0.74 -2.58 -9.89
C VAL A 30 0.39 -3.26 -9.14
N ASP A 31 1.29 -3.93 -9.86
CA ASP A 31 2.47 -4.53 -9.25
C ASP A 31 3.69 -4.40 -10.16
N LYS A 32 4.84 -4.08 -9.58
CA LYS A 32 6.10 -3.93 -10.33
C LYS A 32 6.68 -5.27 -10.78
N LEU A 33 6.25 -6.38 -10.14
CA LEU A 33 6.85 -7.70 -10.25
C LEU A 33 8.35 -7.65 -9.96
N THR A 34 8.69 -7.10 -8.78
CA THR A 34 10.04 -7.23 -8.23
C THR A 34 10.31 -8.71 -7.88
N TYR A 35 11.43 -8.99 -7.24
CA TYR A 35 11.71 -10.36 -6.78
C TYR A 35 10.62 -10.95 -5.86
N ALA A 36 9.82 -10.10 -5.20
CA ALA A 36 8.77 -10.51 -4.27
C ALA A 36 7.39 -10.63 -4.92
N GLY A 37 7.22 -10.11 -6.15
CA GLY A 37 5.97 -10.19 -6.89
C GLY A 37 5.91 -11.45 -7.75
N ASN A 38 4.86 -12.25 -7.61
CA ASN A 38 4.69 -13.47 -8.38
C ASN A 38 3.28 -13.55 -8.97
N ARG A 39 3.16 -13.45 -10.30
CA ARG A 39 1.87 -13.56 -11.01
C ARG A 39 1.17 -14.90 -10.78
N ALA A 40 1.92 -15.97 -10.47
CA ALA A 40 1.33 -17.28 -10.18
C ALA A 40 0.42 -17.24 -8.94
N ASN A 41 0.65 -16.31 -8.00
CA ASN A 41 -0.23 -16.12 -6.85
C ASN A 41 -1.66 -15.71 -7.26
N LEU A 42 -1.82 -15.19 -8.47
CA LEU A 42 -3.10 -14.70 -9.02
C LEU A 42 -3.63 -15.60 -10.14
N ALA A 43 -3.08 -16.80 -10.33
CA ALA A 43 -3.46 -17.70 -11.43
C ALA A 43 -4.97 -18.03 -11.44
N ALA A 44 -5.59 -18.11 -10.26
CA ALA A 44 -7.03 -18.34 -10.13
C ALA A 44 -7.91 -17.22 -10.72
N LEU A 45 -7.34 -16.05 -10.99
CA LEU A 45 -8.02 -14.89 -11.56
C LEU A 45 -7.75 -14.71 -13.07
N GLU A 46 -7.03 -15.65 -13.70
CA GLU A 46 -6.75 -15.57 -15.13
C GLU A 46 -8.06 -15.59 -15.94
N GLY A 47 -8.28 -14.54 -16.74
CA GLY A 47 -9.51 -14.36 -17.52
C GLY A 47 -10.69 -13.78 -16.75
N ASP A 48 -10.59 -13.53 -15.44
CA ASP A 48 -11.65 -12.85 -14.69
C ASP A 48 -11.70 -11.37 -15.08
N VAL A 49 -12.80 -10.96 -15.72
CA VAL A 49 -13.02 -9.58 -16.18
C VAL A 49 -13.07 -8.56 -15.05
N ARG A 50 -13.26 -8.99 -13.81
CA ARG A 50 -13.25 -8.14 -12.62
C ARG A 50 -11.83 -7.84 -12.13
N HIS A 51 -10.83 -8.60 -12.55
CA HIS A 51 -9.43 -8.42 -12.18
C HIS A 51 -8.61 -7.89 -13.36
N ARG A 52 -8.13 -6.65 -13.25
CA ARG A 52 -7.22 -6.05 -14.23
C ARG A 52 -5.84 -5.92 -13.62
N PHE A 53 -4.89 -6.71 -14.13
CA PHE A 53 -3.49 -6.62 -13.73
C PHE A 53 -2.75 -5.59 -14.58
N VAL A 54 -2.00 -4.71 -13.93
CA VAL A 54 -1.12 -3.71 -14.56
C VAL A 54 0.28 -3.88 -13.99
N GLN A 55 1.24 -4.23 -14.85
CA GLN A 55 2.63 -4.25 -14.44
C GLN A 55 3.17 -2.82 -14.42
N GLY A 56 3.52 -2.29 -13.25
CA GLY A 56 3.87 -0.89 -13.09
C GLY A 56 4.50 -0.54 -11.74
N ASP A 57 5.20 0.58 -11.70
CA ASP A 57 5.82 1.11 -10.49
C ASP A 57 4.95 2.22 -9.89
N ILE A 58 4.69 2.18 -8.57
CA ILE A 58 3.98 3.26 -7.87
C ILE A 58 4.78 4.58 -7.87
N GLY A 59 6.08 4.52 -8.11
CA GLY A 59 6.94 5.68 -8.35
C GLY A 59 6.75 6.33 -9.72
N ASP A 60 6.05 5.69 -10.66
CA ASP A 60 5.69 6.28 -11.95
C ASP A 60 4.42 7.11 -11.82
N ARG A 61 4.60 8.43 -11.67
CA ARG A 61 3.50 9.37 -11.50
C ARG A 61 2.54 9.38 -12.68
N ALA A 62 3.05 9.33 -13.91
CA ALA A 62 2.23 9.41 -15.11
C ALA A 62 1.36 8.16 -15.27
N LEU A 63 1.92 6.99 -14.93
CA LEU A 63 1.14 5.76 -14.87
C LEU A 63 0.04 5.85 -13.81
N MET A 64 0.34 6.28 -12.59
CA MET A 64 -0.66 6.39 -11.52
C MET A 64 -1.77 7.38 -11.87
N ASP A 65 -1.45 8.55 -12.40
CA ASP A 65 -2.46 9.51 -12.86
C ASP A 65 -3.35 8.92 -13.96
N SER A 66 -2.76 8.21 -14.94
CA SER A 66 -3.54 7.63 -16.04
C SER A 66 -4.48 6.51 -15.56
N LEU A 67 -4.03 5.62 -14.68
CA LEU A 67 -4.86 4.55 -14.11
C LEU A 67 -6.01 5.11 -13.25
N LEU A 68 -5.75 6.14 -12.44
CA LEU A 68 -6.78 6.77 -11.61
C LEU A 68 -7.83 7.48 -12.48
N ALA A 69 -7.41 8.14 -13.57
CA ALA A 69 -8.32 8.77 -14.51
C ALA A 69 -9.16 7.75 -15.31
N GLU A 70 -8.54 6.67 -15.80
CA GLU A 70 -9.19 5.62 -16.60
C GLU A 70 -10.20 4.84 -15.75
N HIS A 71 -9.79 4.38 -14.57
CA HIS A 71 -10.54 3.40 -13.80
C HIS A 71 -11.40 3.99 -12.69
N ARG A 72 -11.13 5.24 -12.29
CA ARG A 72 -11.88 6.00 -11.29
C ARG A 72 -12.19 5.17 -10.02
N PRO A 73 -11.17 4.62 -9.33
CA PRO A 73 -11.39 3.77 -8.17
C PRO A 73 -11.97 4.57 -7.00
N ARG A 74 -12.92 3.97 -6.27
CA ARG A 74 -13.46 4.59 -5.03
C ARG A 74 -12.50 4.48 -3.84
N ALA A 75 -11.48 3.62 -3.95
CA ALA A 75 -10.47 3.46 -2.90
C ALA A 75 -9.14 2.97 -3.49
N ILE A 76 -8.06 3.33 -2.81
CA ILE A 76 -6.71 2.81 -3.05
C ILE A 76 -6.30 2.00 -1.82
N VAL A 77 -5.83 0.77 -2.02
CA VAL A 77 -5.23 -0.06 -0.96
C VAL A 77 -3.77 -0.30 -1.31
N ASN A 78 -2.88 0.26 -0.50
CA ASN A 78 -1.45 0.28 -0.79
C ASN A 78 -0.69 -0.80 0.00
N PHE A 79 -0.36 -1.92 -0.65
CA PHE A 79 0.56 -2.95 -0.12
C PHE A 79 1.97 -2.88 -0.72
N ALA A 80 2.16 -2.14 -1.83
CA ALA A 80 3.44 -2.09 -2.53
C ALA A 80 4.56 -1.53 -1.63
N ALA A 81 5.56 -2.37 -1.36
CA ALA A 81 6.75 -2.04 -0.60
C ALA A 81 7.86 -3.07 -0.85
N GLU A 82 9.10 -2.67 -0.57
CA GLU A 82 10.17 -3.59 -0.22
C GLU A 82 10.01 -3.99 1.26
N SER A 83 10.00 -5.29 1.54
CA SER A 83 9.53 -5.83 2.84
C SER A 83 10.55 -6.64 3.64
N HIS A 84 11.70 -7.00 3.07
CA HIS A 84 12.63 -7.94 3.72
C HIS A 84 13.73 -7.21 4.51
N VAL A 85 13.72 -7.34 5.84
CA VAL A 85 14.67 -6.65 6.75
C VAL A 85 16.13 -6.88 6.36
N ASP A 86 16.58 -8.14 6.16
CA ASP A 86 17.98 -8.42 5.80
C ASP A 86 18.42 -7.74 4.48
N ARG A 87 17.52 -7.66 3.50
CA ARG A 87 17.82 -6.96 2.23
C ARG A 87 17.95 -5.47 2.44
N SER A 88 17.22 -4.90 3.39
CA SER A 88 17.32 -3.49 3.75
C SER A 88 18.69 -3.13 4.34
N ILE A 89 19.36 -4.08 5.00
CA ILE A 89 20.72 -3.89 5.54
C ILE A 89 21.76 -3.82 4.41
N HIS A 90 21.62 -4.67 3.39
CA HIS A 90 22.55 -4.72 2.26
C HIS A 90 22.25 -3.71 1.14
N GLY A 91 20.99 -3.35 0.95
CA GLY A 91 20.50 -2.50 -0.14
C GLY A 91 19.40 -1.52 0.30
N PRO A 92 19.66 -0.62 1.26
CA PRO A 92 18.64 0.29 1.82
C PRO A 92 18.07 1.26 0.78
N GLY A 93 18.78 1.53 -0.32
CA GLY A 93 18.34 2.47 -1.36
C GLY A 93 17.03 2.05 -2.04
N ASP A 94 16.78 0.75 -2.21
CA ASP A 94 15.52 0.26 -2.78
C ASP A 94 14.33 0.50 -1.85
N PHE A 95 14.55 0.40 -0.53
CA PHE A 95 13.52 0.67 0.49
C PHE A 95 13.15 2.15 0.52
N ILE A 96 14.12 3.07 0.42
CA ILE A 96 13.83 4.50 0.31
C ILE A 96 13.07 4.81 -0.98
N ARG A 97 13.50 4.25 -2.12
CA ARG A 97 12.83 4.49 -3.41
C ARG A 97 11.40 3.96 -3.42
N SER A 98 11.18 2.73 -2.97
CA SER A 98 9.87 2.09 -3.04
C SER A 98 8.96 2.60 -1.92
N ASN A 99 9.38 2.46 -0.66
CA ASN A 99 8.49 2.66 0.48
C ASN A 99 8.23 4.14 0.74
N VAL A 100 9.26 4.99 0.59
CA VAL A 100 9.13 6.43 0.86
C VAL A 100 8.74 7.18 -0.41
N ASN A 101 9.58 7.17 -1.45
CA ASN A 101 9.32 7.95 -2.66
C ASN A 101 8.11 7.40 -3.45
N GLY A 102 7.95 6.07 -3.51
CA GLY A 102 6.79 5.45 -4.13
C GLY A 102 5.48 5.80 -3.41
N THR A 103 5.45 5.75 -2.06
CA THR A 103 4.28 6.20 -1.29
C THR A 103 4.01 7.69 -1.50
N PHE A 104 5.03 8.54 -1.51
CA PHE A 104 4.88 9.97 -1.82
C PHE A 104 4.25 10.18 -3.20
N THR A 105 4.77 9.52 -4.24
CA THR A 105 4.23 9.62 -5.60
C THR A 105 2.77 9.18 -5.66
N LEU A 106 2.45 8.05 -5.02
CA LEU A 106 1.10 7.52 -4.97
C LEU A 106 0.14 8.45 -4.20
N LEU A 107 0.59 9.05 -3.10
CA LEU A 107 -0.18 10.04 -2.34
C LEU A 107 -0.48 11.29 -3.17
N GLU A 108 0.49 11.78 -3.94
CA GLU A 108 0.29 12.92 -4.81
C GLU A 108 -0.67 12.63 -5.98
N ALA A 109 -0.57 11.44 -6.58
CA ALA A 109 -1.52 10.99 -7.59
C ALA A 109 -2.93 10.86 -6.99
N ALA A 110 -3.05 10.22 -5.82
CA ALA A 110 -4.30 10.04 -5.10
C ALA A 110 -4.92 11.40 -4.72
N ARG A 111 -4.12 12.34 -4.22
CA ARG A 111 -4.58 13.71 -3.87
C ARG A 111 -5.10 14.44 -5.11
N GLY A 112 -4.34 14.43 -6.21
CA GLY A 112 -4.75 15.06 -7.46
C GLY A 112 -6.07 14.50 -8.00
N TYR A 113 -6.20 13.17 -8.00
CA TYR A 113 -7.44 12.49 -8.37
C TYR A 113 -8.60 12.84 -7.45
N TRP A 114 -8.41 12.69 -6.14
CA TRP A 114 -9.44 12.93 -5.12
C TRP A 114 -9.95 14.38 -5.11
N SER A 115 -9.07 15.37 -5.27
CA SER A 115 -9.47 16.78 -5.34
C SER A 115 -10.31 17.12 -6.58
N ALA A 116 -10.24 16.30 -7.63
CA ALA A 116 -11.03 16.46 -8.86
C ALA A 116 -12.34 15.66 -8.87
N LEU A 117 -12.64 14.90 -7.81
CA LEU A 117 -13.88 14.15 -7.69
C LEU A 117 -15.06 15.05 -7.34
N GLU A 118 -16.24 14.66 -7.83
CA GLU A 118 -17.53 15.21 -7.39
C GLU A 118 -17.73 14.96 -5.89
N ALA A 119 -18.48 15.84 -5.22
CA ALA A 119 -18.60 15.88 -3.75
C ALA A 119 -18.90 14.51 -3.10
N ASP A 120 -19.87 13.76 -3.62
CA ASP A 120 -20.25 12.46 -3.07
C ASP A 120 -19.13 11.41 -3.22
N ALA A 121 -18.48 11.37 -4.38
CA ALA A 121 -17.37 10.45 -4.64
C ALA A 121 -16.13 10.85 -3.84
N GLN A 122 -15.86 12.15 -3.71
CA GLN A 122 -14.78 12.70 -2.89
C GLN A 122 -14.96 12.34 -1.41
N ALA A 123 -16.18 12.45 -0.89
CA ALA A 123 -16.53 12.11 0.49
C ALA A 123 -16.46 10.60 0.76
N ALA A 124 -16.79 9.77 -0.24
CA ALA A 124 -16.73 8.31 -0.15
C ALA A 124 -15.32 7.74 -0.35
N PHE A 125 -14.40 8.49 -0.95
CA PHE A 125 -13.05 8.00 -1.29
C PHE A 125 -12.27 7.58 -0.05
N ARG A 126 -11.46 6.51 -0.14
CA ARG A 126 -10.55 6.10 0.94
C ARG A 126 -9.18 5.70 0.41
N PHE A 127 -8.13 6.11 1.12
CA PHE A 127 -6.77 5.65 0.90
C PHE A 127 -6.32 4.80 2.09
N LEU A 128 -6.23 3.48 1.93
CA LEU A 128 -5.74 2.57 2.96
C LEU A 128 -4.25 2.28 2.75
N HIS A 129 -3.42 2.66 3.71
CA HIS A 129 -2.01 2.32 3.77
C HIS A 129 -1.77 1.12 4.69
N VAL A 130 -1.18 0.06 4.15
CA VAL A 130 -0.84 -1.12 4.94
C VAL A 130 0.62 -1.03 5.37
N SER A 131 0.81 -1.05 6.68
CA SER A 131 2.08 -0.91 7.37
C SER A 131 2.30 -2.08 8.35
N THR A 132 3.30 -1.93 9.22
CA THR A 132 3.84 -2.99 10.08
C THR A 132 3.93 -2.50 11.51
N ASP A 133 3.83 -3.41 12.47
CA ASP A 133 4.13 -3.18 13.88
C ASP A 133 5.61 -2.82 14.13
N GLU A 134 6.54 -3.17 13.24
CA GLU A 134 7.98 -2.85 13.38
C GLU A 134 8.27 -1.34 13.45
N VAL A 135 7.31 -0.48 13.07
CA VAL A 135 7.44 0.98 13.26
C VAL A 135 7.52 1.37 14.73
N TYR A 136 6.99 0.54 15.63
CA TYR A 136 6.99 0.76 17.08
C TYR A 136 8.25 0.21 17.78
N GLY A 137 9.19 -0.35 17.03
CA GLY A 137 10.46 -0.83 17.58
C GLY A 137 10.37 -2.23 18.19
N THR A 138 10.79 -2.39 19.44
CA THR A 138 10.97 -3.71 20.05
C THR A 138 10.36 -3.74 21.45
N LEU A 139 9.59 -4.78 21.73
CA LEU A 139 9.07 -5.07 23.06
C LEU A 139 10.03 -5.98 23.83
N SER A 140 10.17 -5.72 25.13
CA SER A 140 10.75 -6.71 26.03
C SER A 140 9.77 -7.90 26.22
N PRO A 141 10.24 -9.10 26.61
CA PRO A 141 9.40 -10.29 26.70
C PRO A 141 8.13 -10.14 27.57
N ASP A 142 8.20 -9.30 28.61
CA ASP A 142 7.12 -9.07 29.56
C ASP A 142 6.35 -7.75 29.31
N ALA A 143 6.70 -7.01 28.25
CA ALA A 143 6.01 -5.77 27.92
C ALA A 143 4.60 -6.03 27.37
N PRO A 144 3.64 -5.11 27.60
CA PRO A 144 2.33 -5.19 26.96
C PRO A 144 2.46 -5.12 25.44
N ALA A 145 1.47 -5.65 24.73
CA ALA A 145 1.41 -5.58 23.28
C ALA A 145 1.36 -4.12 22.80
N PHE A 146 1.84 -3.90 21.58
CA PHE A 146 1.74 -2.60 20.92
C PHE A 146 0.29 -2.13 20.83
N THR A 147 0.12 -0.81 20.90
CA THR A 147 -1.14 -0.09 20.73
C THR A 147 -0.91 1.07 19.76
N GLU A 148 -1.98 1.63 19.21
CA GLU A 148 -1.92 2.76 18.28
C GLU A 148 -1.34 4.04 18.91
N GLU A 149 -1.20 4.08 20.24
CA GLU A 149 -0.60 5.19 20.99
C GLU A 149 0.92 5.05 21.19
N HIS A 150 1.52 3.91 20.80
CA HIS A 150 2.97 3.73 20.91
C HIS A 150 3.73 4.69 20.00
N VAL A 151 4.86 5.18 20.52
CA VAL A 151 5.77 6.06 19.77
C VAL A 151 6.50 5.25 18.72
N TYR A 152 6.81 5.88 17.59
CA TYR A 152 7.59 5.26 16.54
C TYR A 152 9.06 5.19 16.95
N GLU A 153 9.63 3.98 16.94
CA GLU A 153 11.01 3.69 17.32
C GLU A 153 11.65 2.65 16.36
N PRO A 154 11.66 2.90 15.04
CA PRO A 154 12.11 1.91 14.06
C PRO A 154 13.61 1.60 14.15
N ASN A 155 13.96 0.31 14.19
CA ASN A 155 15.33 -0.17 14.38
C ASN A 155 16.04 -0.69 13.11
N SER A 156 15.41 -0.67 11.94
CA SER A 156 16.00 -1.13 10.67
C SER A 156 15.73 -0.17 9.51
N PRO A 157 16.52 -0.20 8.41
CA PRO A 157 16.21 0.61 7.22
C PRO A 157 14.81 0.31 6.65
N TYR A 158 14.37 -0.96 6.73
CA TYR A 158 13.00 -1.35 6.39
C TYR A 158 11.97 -0.63 7.28
N SER A 159 12.02 -0.80 8.60
CA SER A 159 11.00 -0.24 9.48
C SER A 159 11.06 1.28 9.52
N ALA A 160 12.24 1.89 9.35
CA ALA A 160 12.38 3.34 9.20
C ALA A 160 11.71 3.85 7.92
N SER A 161 11.82 3.11 6.81
CA SER A 161 11.16 3.47 5.55
C SER A 161 9.63 3.34 5.64
N LYS A 162 9.11 2.36 6.39
CA LYS A 162 7.68 2.20 6.67
C LYS A 162 7.16 3.27 7.64
N ALA A 163 7.93 3.60 8.68
CA ALA A 163 7.64 4.71 9.57
C ALA A 163 7.55 6.04 8.81
N ALA A 164 8.46 6.29 7.88
CA ALA A 164 8.43 7.46 7.01
C ALA A 164 7.18 7.49 6.11
N SER A 165 6.79 6.35 5.53
CA SER A 165 5.56 6.27 4.72
C SER A 165 4.30 6.54 5.54
N ASP A 166 4.23 6.02 6.77
CA ASP A 166 3.10 6.26 7.69
C ASP A 166 2.98 7.75 8.04
N HIS A 167 4.12 8.42 8.29
CA HIS A 167 4.15 9.86 8.54
C HIS A 167 3.71 10.69 7.32
N LEU A 168 4.11 10.30 6.10
CA LEU A 168 3.65 10.95 4.87
C LEU A 168 2.13 10.81 4.72
N VAL A 169 1.58 9.60 4.88
CA VAL A 169 0.14 9.35 4.79
C VAL A 169 -0.63 10.22 5.78
N ARG A 170 -0.19 10.25 7.05
CA ARG A 170 -0.77 11.10 8.09
C ARG A 170 -0.68 12.59 7.73
N ALA A 171 0.47 13.05 7.24
CA ALA A 171 0.68 14.45 6.87
C ALA A 171 -0.23 14.88 5.71
N TRP A 172 -0.48 13.99 4.74
CA TRP A 172 -1.39 14.29 3.63
C TRP A 172 -2.84 14.46 4.09
N HIS A 173 -3.27 13.67 5.07
CA HIS A 173 -4.58 13.89 5.71
C HIS A 173 -4.62 15.23 6.44
N HIS A 174 -3.68 15.51 7.34
CA HIS A 174 -3.72 16.74 8.14
C HIS A 174 -3.58 18.01 7.31
N THR A 175 -2.80 17.97 6.24
CA THR A 175 -2.51 19.15 5.41
C THR A 175 -3.56 19.37 4.33
N TYR A 176 -4.01 18.30 3.68
CA TYR A 176 -4.85 18.40 2.47
C TYR A 176 -6.26 17.82 2.66
N GLY A 177 -6.54 17.16 3.78
CA GLY A 177 -7.84 16.53 4.04
C GLY A 177 -8.05 15.18 3.32
N LEU A 178 -7.01 14.60 2.70
CA LEU A 178 -7.13 13.31 2.01
C LEU A 178 -7.62 12.24 3.02
N PRO A 179 -8.71 11.50 2.73
CA PRO A 179 -9.28 10.54 3.67
C PRO A 179 -8.46 9.25 3.70
N VAL A 180 -7.46 9.22 4.59
CA VAL A 180 -6.53 8.09 4.75
C VAL A 180 -6.90 7.19 5.93
N LEU A 181 -6.47 5.93 5.85
CA LEU A 181 -6.38 4.99 6.96
C LEU A 181 -4.99 4.36 6.95
N THR A 182 -4.44 4.07 8.13
CA THR A 182 -3.19 3.31 8.28
C THR A 182 -3.47 2.10 9.16
N THR A 183 -2.95 0.94 8.78
CA THR A 183 -2.98 -0.27 9.61
C THR A 183 -1.56 -0.76 9.87
N ASN A 184 -1.26 -1.10 11.12
CA ASN A 184 0.02 -1.68 11.53
C ASN A 184 -0.25 -3.09 12.04
N CYS A 185 0.15 -4.10 11.26
CA CYS A 185 -0.10 -5.52 11.59
C CYS A 185 1.17 -6.23 12.03
N SER A 186 1.00 -7.31 12.79
CA SER A 186 2.08 -8.21 13.18
C SER A 186 2.55 -9.08 12.01
N ASN A 187 3.59 -9.88 12.24
CA ASN A 187 4.09 -10.86 11.27
C ASN A 187 2.96 -11.73 10.69
N ASN A 188 2.99 -11.88 9.36
CA ASN A 188 2.05 -12.71 8.61
C ASN A 188 2.72 -14.02 8.19
N TYR A 189 1.94 -15.10 8.07
CA TYR A 189 2.39 -16.42 7.60
C TYR A 189 1.22 -17.15 6.90
N GLY A 190 1.52 -18.09 6.01
CA GLY A 190 0.52 -18.82 5.23
C GLY A 190 1.08 -19.43 3.96
#